data_AF-A0AAV4SLF5-F1
#
_entry.id   AF-A0AAV4SLF5-F1
#
_cell.length_a   1.000
_cell.length_b   1.000
_cell.length_c   1.000
_cell.angle_alpha   90.00
_cell.angle_beta   90.00
_cell.angle_gamma   90.00
#
_symmetry.space_group_name_H-M   'P 1'
#
loop_
_entity.id
_entity.type
_entity.pdbx_description
1 polymer ?
#
loop_
_entity_poly.entity_id
_entity_poly.type
_entity_poly.pdbx_seq_one_letter_code
_entity_poly.pdbx_strand_id
1 'polypeptide(L)'
;MFIYALLILVLWGGATATDDKCEEGGGGQMCRKLTEVGYFQFPQSEADIDRMCPLVLKFLDCLKDYEDECGAEKVDLINYSREQVEKLIDLTNDLCREDSQLRISLVSNLACIENRVNRSNCYEETMDDLEKLKNYIREIETEQDTFSDMWLDYQCLYGAMEIACYTSDISENCGKEAEDVSMEILIRVEHLDDYCSETSHESAIEAMKMLDLELEVETDLKNIFSTY
;
A
#
# COMPACT_ATOMS: atom_id res chain seq x y z
N MET A 1 36.57 32.16 -36.78
CA MET A 1 35.10 32.37 -36.77
C MET A 1 34.31 31.04 -36.84
N PHE A 2 34.77 29.95 -36.21
CA PHE A 2 34.07 28.65 -36.24
C PHE A 2 34.13 27.84 -34.92
N ILE A 3 34.74 28.37 -33.85
CA ILE A 3 34.92 27.62 -32.58
C ILE A 3 33.88 28.01 -31.51
N TYR A 4 33.26 29.20 -31.62
CA TYR A 4 32.23 29.64 -30.66
C TYR A 4 30.82 29.10 -30.97
N ALA A 5 30.57 28.56 -32.17
CA ALA A 5 29.26 28.02 -32.54
C ALA A 5 29.02 26.60 -32.00
N LEU A 6 30.07 25.83 -31.70
CA LEU A 6 29.94 24.46 -31.18
C LEU A 6 29.70 24.41 -29.67
N LEU A 7 30.11 25.42 -28.91
CA LEU A 7 29.87 25.47 -27.46
C LEU A 7 28.42 25.84 -27.10
N ILE A 8 27.69 26.50 -27.99
CA ILE A 8 26.27 26.85 -27.76
C ILE A 8 25.35 25.65 -28.06
N LEU A 9 25.73 24.76 -28.98
CA LEU A 9 24.96 23.55 -29.28
C LEU A 9 25.10 22.45 -28.21
N VAL A 10 26.23 22.39 -27.49
CA VAL A 10 26.41 21.44 -26.37
C VAL A 10 25.61 21.87 -25.12
N LEU A 11 25.36 23.17 -24.94
CA LEU A 11 24.56 23.67 -23.81
C LEU A 11 23.05 23.63 -24.05
N TRP A 12 22.59 23.41 -25.30
CA TRP A 12 21.17 23.34 -25.63
C TRP A 12 20.70 21.91 -25.97
N GLY A 13 21.62 20.97 -26.21
CA GLY A 13 21.30 19.57 -26.47
C GLY A 13 21.16 18.67 -25.23
N GLY A 14 21.36 19.22 -24.03
CA GLY A 14 21.32 18.46 -22.77
C GLY A 14 20.10 18.72 -21.88
N ALA A 15 19.22 19.64 -22.25
CA ALA A 15 18.14 20.12 -21.37
C ALA A 15 16.72 19.80 -21.85
N THR A 16 16.54 19.06 -22.95
CA THR A 16 15.20 18.82 -23.53
C THR A 16 14.82 17.34 -23.65
N ALA A 17 15.58 16.43 -23.06
CA ALA A 17 15.23 14.99 -23.07
C ALA A 17 14.66 14.50 -21.73
N THR A 18 14.85 15.26 -20.65
CA THR A 18 14.29 14.97 -19.32
C THR A 18 12.84 15.43 -19.20
N ASP A 19 12.47 16.54 -19.86
CA ASP A 19 11.12 17.12 -19.76
C ASP A 19 10.05 16.18 -20.33
N ASP A 20 10.31 15.48 -21.44
CA ASP A 20 9.32 14.56 -22.04
C ASP A 20 8.96 13.39 -21.10
N LYS A 21 9.91 12.87 -20.31
CA LYS A 21 9.68 11.74 -19.38
C LYS A 21 8.79 12.14 -18.19
N CYS A 22 8.95 13.36 -17.69
CA CYS A 22 8.19 13.87 -16.54
C CYS A 22 6.81 14.43 -16.94
N GLU A 23 6.56 14.61 -18.24
CA GLU A 23 5.28 15.05 -18.80
C GLU A 23 4.39 13.91 -19.31
N GLU A 24 4.96 12.75 -19.71
CA GLU A 24 4.21 11.58 -20.21
C GLU A 24 3.68 10.63 -19.11
N GLY A 25 2.63 11.08 -18.39
CA GLY A 25 1.89 10.26 -17.42
C GLY A 25 2.65 10.01 -16.12
N GLY A 26 1.96 9.85 -14.98
CA GLY A 26 2.64 9.74 -13.69
C GLY A 26 3.60 8.55 -13.58
N GLY A 27 4.57 8.69 -12.67
CA GLY A 27 5.68 7.75 -12.50
C GLY A 27 5.28 6.28 -12.41
N GLY A 28 4.14 5.97 -11.77
CA GLY A 28 3.60 4.61 -11.71
C GLY A 28 3.30 3.99 -13.08
N GLN A 29 2.66 4.72 -13.99
CA GLN A 29 2.34 4.20 -15.32
C GLN A 29 3.58 4.04 -16.18
N MET A 30 4.51 5.00 -16.08
CA MET A 30 5.78 4.98 -16.79
C MET A 30 6.63 3.79 -16.35
N CYS A 31 6.78 3.59 -15.04
CA CYS A 31 7.53 2.47 -14.47
C CYS A 31 6.89 1.12 -14.74
N ARG A 32 5.55 0.98 -14.70
CA ARG A 32 4.87 -0.26 -15.09
C ARG A 32 5.14 -0.64 -16.54
N LYS A 33 5.09 0.32 -17.47
CA LYS A 33 5.41 0.08 -18.89
C LYS A 33 6.85 -0.39 -19.08
N LEU A 34 7.80 0.17 -18.33
CA LEU A 34 9.22 -0.19 -18.42
C LEU A 34 9.60 -1.52 -17.76
N THR A 35 8.83 -1.92 -16.76
CA THR A 35 9.09 -3.11 -15.94
C THR A 35 8.27 -4.32 -16.38
N GLU A 36 7.30 -4.12 -17.29
CA GLU A 36 6.30 -5.13 -17.70
C GLU A 36 5.55 -5.73 -16.50
N VAL A 37 5.50 -4.98 -15.40
CA VAL A 37 4.78 -5.35 -14.20
C VAL A 37 3.29 -5.23 -14.48
N GLY A 38 2.62 -6.39 -14.59
CA GLY A 38 1.17 -6.48 -14.63
C GLY A 38 0.53 -6.18 -13.28
N TYR A 39 -0.77 -6.45 -13.14
CA TYR A 39 -1.41 -6.47 -11.82
C TYR A 39 -0.78 -7.59 -10.99
N PHE A 40 -0.13 -7.24 -9.89
CA PHE A 40 0.43 -8.23 -8.98
C PHE A 40 -0.70 -9.05 -8.37
N GLN A 41 -0.75 -10.32 -8.75
CA GLN A 41 -1.53 -11.32 -8.02
C GLN A 41 -0.68 -11.80 -6.84
N PHE A 42 -1.36 -12.18 -5.75
CA PHE A 42 -0.68 -12.80 -4.63
C PHE A 42 0.08 -14.06 -5.11
N PRO A 43 1.36 -14.25 -4.72
CA PRO A 43 2.15 -15.38 -5.19
C PRO A 43 1.52 -16.72 -4.77
N GLN A 44 1.41 -17.66 -5.69
CA GLN A 44 0.81 -18.97 -5.42
C GLN A 44 1.86 -20.03 -5.06
N SER A 45 3.13 -19.72 -5.30
CA SER A 45 4.25 -20.63 -5.07
C SER A 45 5.54 -19.86 -4.76
N GLU A 46 6.51 -20.53 -4.18
CA GLU A 46 7.85 -19.96 -4.01
C GLU A 46 8.49 -19.56 -5.35
N ALA A 47 8.25 -20.32 -6.41
CA ALA A 47 8.71 -19.99 -7.75
C ALA A 47 8.08 -18.69 -8.30
N ASP A 48 6.86 -18.35 -7.87
CA ASP A 48 6.26 -17.05 -8.20
C ASP A 48 6.96 -15.92 -7.46
N ILE A 49 7.31 -16.10 -6.18
CA ILE A 49 8.09 -15.12 -5.42
C ILE A 49 9.43 -14.85 -6.14
N ASP A 50 10.18 -15.89 -6.48
CA ASP A 50 11.46 -15.77 -7.18
C ASP A 50 11.35 -15.04 -8.53
N ARG A 51 10.27 -15.31 -9.27
CA ARG A 51 9.99 -14.66 -10.54
C ARG A 51 9.60 -13.19 -10.36
N MET A 52 8.81 -12.87 -9.34
CA MET A 52 8.29 -11.53 -9.08
C MET A 52 9.35 -10.61 -8.49
N CYS A 53 10.22 -11.12 -7.63
CA CYS A 53 11.29 -10.40 -6.95
C CYS A 53 12.07 -9.38 -7.81
N PRO A 54 12.74 -9.80 -8.90
CA PRO A 54 13.50 -8.85 -9.73
C PRO A 54 12.61 -7.83 -10.44
N LEU A 55 11.32 -8.15 -10.67
CA LEU A 55 10.37 -7.23 -11.32
C LEU A 55 9.87 -6.15 -10.35
N VAL A 56 9.53 -6.55 -9.12
CA VAL A 56 9.08 -5.64 -8.05
C VAL A 56 10.21 -4.69 -7.69
N LEU A 57 11.42 -5.19 -7.44
CA LEU A 57 12.58 -4.35 -7.10
C LEU A 57 12.88 -3.34 -8.20
N LYS A 58 12.92 -3.78 -9.47
CA LYS A 58 13.13 -2.89 -10.62
C LYS A 58 12.03 -1.82 -10.73
N PHE A 59 10.79 -2.17 -10.39
CA PHE A 59 9.68 -1.21 -10.38
C PHE A 59 9.84 -0.17 -9.27
N LEU A 60 10.16 -0.60 -8.04
CA LEU A 60 10.40 0.32 -6.91
C LEU A 60 11.62 1.22 -7.16
N ASP A 61 12.71 0.68 -7.69
CA ASP A 61 13.89 1.47 -8.11
C ASP A 61 13.52 2.50 -9.17
N CYS A 62 12.70 2.12 -10.16
CA CYS A 62 12.22 3.06 -11.17
C CYS A 62 11.41 4.22 -10.56
N LEU A 63 10.59 3.95 -9.54
CA LEU A 63 9.83 5.01 -8.86
C LEU A 63 10.75 5.98 -8.14
N LYS A 64 11.76 5.45 -7.45
CA LYS A 64 12.77 6.26 -6.77
C LYS A 64 13.56 7.12 -7.76
N ASP A 65 14.01 6.54 -8.87
CA ASP A 65 14.71 7.27 -9.93
C ASP A 65 13.79 8.33 -10.57
N TYR A 66 12.50 8.01 -10.76
CA TYR A 66 11.52 8.95 -11.29
C TYR A 66 11.27 10.12 -10.33
N GLU A 67 11.14 9.87 -9.02
CA GLU A 67 11.04 10.93 -8.02
C GLU A 67 12.28 11.83 -8.02
N ASP A 68 13.48 11.24 -8.04
CA ASP A 68 14.75 11.97 -8.05
C ASP A 68 14.91 12.86 -9.31
N GLU A 69 14.35 12.42 -10.45
CA GLU A 69 14.41 13.15 -11.73
C GLU A 69 13.26 14.17 -11.92
N CYS A 70 12.05 13.82 -11.52
CA CYS A 70 10.82 14.54 -11.89
C CYS A 70 10.11 15.24 -10.72
N GLY A 71 10.54 15.00 -9.47
CA GLY A 71 9.89 15.50 -8.26
C GLY A 71 8.80 14.58 -7.71
N ALA A 72 8.63 14.61 -6.39
CA ALA A 72 7.67 13.76 -5.67
C ALA A 72 6.21 14.03 -6.09
N GLU A 73 5.89 15.25 -6.50
CA GLU A 73 4.55 15.63 -6.94
C GLU A 73 4.10 14.97 -8.26
N LYS A 74 5.01 14.30 -8.96
CA LYS A 74 4.75 13.65 -10.26
C LYS A 74 4.58 12.13 -10.17
N VAL A 75 4.69 11.55 -8.97
CA VAL A 75 4.52 10.12 -8.74
C VAL A 75 3.02 9.83 -8.51
N ASP A 76 2.28 9.47 -9.56
CA ASP A 76 0.83 9.16 -9.48
C ASP A 76 0.49 7.81 -8.78
N LEU A 77 1.39 7.23 -8.01
CA LEU A 77 1.04 6.10 -7.13
C LEU A 77 0.58 6.68 -5.82
N ILE A 78 -0.72 6.57 -5.54
CA ILE A 78 -1.39 6.72 -4.22
C ILE A 78 -0.39 7.22 -3.16
N ASN A 79 -0.14 8.53 -3.10
CA ASN A 79 0.66 9.26 -2.11
C ASN A 79 1.91 8.59 -1.47
N TYR A 80 2.57 7.63 -2.13
CA TYR A 80 3.73 6.97 -1.54
C TYR A 80 4.89 7.96 -1.45
N SER A 81 5.28 8.30 -0.22
CA SER A 81 6.50 9.04 0.08
C SER A 81 7.74 8.20 -0.26
N ARG A 82 8.87 8.88 -0.48
CA ARG A 82 10.18 8.24 -0.64
C ARG A 82 10.47 7.22 0.45
N GLU A 83 10.15 7.57 1.69
CA GLU A 83 10.36 6.73 2.86
C GLU A 83 9.58 5.41 2.73
N GLN A 84 8.32 5.47 2.31
CA GLN A 84 7.52 4.27 2.10
C GLN A 84 8.03 3.43 0.92
N VAL A 85 8.50 4.05 -0.17
CA VAL A 85 9.14 3.31 -1.27
C VAL A 85 10.39 2.57 -0.77
N GLU A 86 11.20 3.20 0.08
CA GLU A 86 12.38 2.55 0.68
C GLU A 86 11.99 1.39 1.61
N LYS A 87 10.94 1.54 2.43
CA LYS A 87 10.40 0.46 3.26
C LYS A 87 9.90 -0.72 2.42
N LEU A 88 9.23 -0.44 1.29
CA LEU A 88 8.79 -1.46 0.34
C LEU A 88 9.97 -2.18 -0.32
N ILE A 89 11.06 -1.46 -0.63
CA ILE A 89 12.30 -2.06 -1.14
C ILE A 89 12.90 -3.00 -0.09
N ASP A 90 12.99 -2.56 1.17
CA ASP A 90 13.54 -3.37 2.26
C ASP A 90 12.70 -4.62 2.52
N LEU A 91 11.37 -4.49 2.55
CA LEU A 91 10.45 -5.63 2.65
C LEU A 91 10.62 -6.60 1.47
N THR A 92 10.67 -6.07 0.25
CA THR A 92 10.85 -6.88 -0.95
C THR A 92 12.18 -7.62 -0.89
N ASN A 93 13.27 -6.96 -0.49
CA ASN A 93 14.57 -7.59 -0.33
C ASN A 93 14.54 -8.75 0.68
N ASP A 94 13.85 -8.58 1.81
CA ASP A 94 13.68 -9.68 2.76
C ASP A 94 12.87 -10.83 2.16
N LEU A 95 11.75 -10.57 1.50
CA LEU A 95 10.96 -11.60 0.82
C LEU A 95 11.72 -12.32 -0.30
N CYS A 96 12.67 -11.64 -0.94
CA CYS A 96 13.45 -12.18 -2.05
C CYS A 96 14.69 -12.97 -1.62
N ARG A 97 15.11 -12.84 -0.36
CA ARG A 97 16.24 -13.59 0.18
C ARG A 97 15.78 -14.94 0.70
N GLU A 98 16.28 -16.02 0.09
CA GLU A 98 16.02 -17.41 0.48
C GLU A 98 16.27 -17.70 1.96
N ASP A 99 17.22 -17.01 2.57
CA ASP A 99 17.64 -17.20 3.97
C ASP A 99 16.94 -16.29 4.97
N SER A 100 16.04 -15.40 4.52
CA SER A 100 15.31 -14.52 5.42
C SER A 100 14.24 -15.28 6.20
N GLN A 101 14.08 -14.95 7.48
CA GLN A 101 13.02 -15.55 8.29
C GLN A 101 11.64 -15.22 7.73
N LEU A 102 11.43 -13.99 7.25
CA LEU A 102 10.17 -13.56 6.68
C LEU A 102 9.77 -14.42 5.46
N ARG A 103 10.71 -14.66 4.53
CA ARG A 103 10.44 -15.50 3.37
C ARG A 103 10.17 -16.94 3.77
N ILE A 104 10.96 -17.51 4.69
CA ILE A 104 10.78 -18.89 5.16
C ILE A 104 9.38 -19.06 5.76
N SER A 105 8.98 -18.14 6.65
CA SER A 105 7.65 -18.15 7.27
C SER A 105 6.53 -17.99 6.23
N LEU A 106 6.68 -17.05 5.28
CA LEU A 106 5.69 -16.84 4.23
C LEU A 106 5.54 -18.08 3.34
N VAL A 107 6.65 -18.63 2.82
CA VAL A 107 6.65 -19.80 1.93
C VAL A 107 6.00 -21.01 2.62
N SER A 108 6.24 -21.19 3.91
CA SER A 108 5.65 -22.29 4.67
C SER A 108 4.12 -22.19 4.83
N ASN A 109 3.56 -20.98 4.78
CA ASN A 109 2.13 -20.71 4.94
C ASN A 109 1.43 -20.28 3.64
N LEU A 110 2.19 -20.12 2.54
CA LEU A 110 1.76 -19.42 1.33
C LEU A 110 0.47 -19.99 0.72
N ALA A 111 0.41 -21.31 0.58
CA ALA A 111 -0.74 -21.97 -0.02
C ALA A 111 -2.03 -21.79 0.81
N CYS A 112 -1.92 -21.68 2.13
CA CYS A 112 -3.08 -21.44 2.99
C CYS A 112 -3.50 -19.97 2.91
N ILE A 113 -2.56 -19.04 3.06
CA ILE A 113 -2.80 -17.59 3.01
C ILE A 113 -3.43 -17.21 1.66
N GLU A 114 -2.86 -17.68 0.53
CA GLU A 114 -3.37 -17.41 -0.81
C GLU A 114 -4.84 -17.86 -0.97
N ASN A 115 -5.16 -19.05 -0.49
CA ASN A 115 -6.51 -19.59 -0.56
C ASN A 115 -7.50 -18.78 0.30
N ARG A 116 -7.04 -18.20 1.42
CA ARG A 116 -7.88 -17.33 2.26
C ARG A 116 -8.07 -15.95 1.63
N VAL A 117 -7.00 -15.31 1.20
CA VAL A 117 -7.06 -14.01 0.51
C VAL A 117 -8.01 -14.05 -0.69
N ASN A 118 -7.99 -15.13 -1.47
CA ASN A 118 -8.84 -15.26 -2.67
C ASN A 118 -10.30 -15.67 -2.40
N ARG A 119 -10.64 -16.13 -1.19
CA ARG A 119 -11.99 -16.62 -0.84
C ARG A 119 -12.66 -15.86 0.28
N SER A 120 -11.95 -14.94 0.88
CA SER A 120 -12.47 -14.12 1.96
C SER A 120 -13.58 -13.20 1.43
N ASN A 121 -14.59 -12.99 2.27
CA ASN A 121 -15.63 -11.98 2.07
C ASN A 121 -15.34 -10.72 2.90
N CYS A 122 -14.10 -10.55 3.39
CA CYS A 122 -13.74 -9.43 4.28
C CYS A 122 -14.06 -8.07 3.67
N TYR A 123 -13.95 -7.94 2.34
CA TYR A 123 -14.34 -6.73 1.64
C TYR A 123 -15.84 -6.45 1.81
N GLU A 124 -16.69 -7.43 1.49
CA GLU A 124 -18.14 -7.29 1.62
C GLU A 124 -18.58 -7.08 3.08
N GLU A 125 -18.04 -7.86 4.02
CA GLU A 125 -18.35 -7.76 5.44
C GLU A 125 -17.95 -6.40 6.02
N THR A 126 -16.73 -5.93 5.71
CA THR A 126 -16.26 -4.59 6.13
C THR A 126 -17.13 -3.48 5.54
N MET A 127 -17.53 -3.62 4.26
CA MET A 127 -18.38 -2.62 3.61
C MET A 127 -19.81 -2.59 4.17
N ASP A 128 -20.37 -3.74 4.54
CA ASP A 128 -21.69 -3.84 5.17
C ASP A 128 -21.67 -3.19 6.56
N ASP A 129 -20.63 -3.44 7.37
CA ASP A 129 -20.48 -2.81 8.67
C ASP A 129 -20.31 -1.28 8.56
N LEU A 130 -19.54 -0.82 7.57
CA LEU A 130 -19.28 0.59 7.35
C LEU A 130 -20.37 1.33 6.59
N GLU A 131 -21.42 0.65 6.11
CA GLU A 131 -22.51 1.28 5.37
C GLU A 131 -23.19 2.40 6.20
N LYS A 132 -23.39 2.15 7.50
CA LYS A 132 -23.96 3.15 8.41
C LYS A 132 -23.10 4.42 8.49
N LEU A 133 -21.79 4.26 8.66
CA LEU A 133 -20.84 5.38 8.75
C LEU A 133 -20.75 6.13 7.42
N LYS A 134 -20.72 5.40 6.30
CA LYS A 134 -20.71 5.99 4.96
C LYS A 134 -21.96 6.84 4.69
N ASN A 135 -23.13 6.37 5.10
CA ASN A 135 -24.38 7.12 4.95
C ASN A 135 -24.40 8.36 5.85
N TYR A 136 -23.91 8.24 7.10
CA TYR A 136 -23.76 9.38 8.01
C TYR A 136 -22.83 10.48 7.45
N ILE A 137 -21.67 10.09 6.91
CA ILE A 137 -20.72 11.03 6.28
C ILE A 137 -21.38 11.77 5.11
N ARG A 138 -22.14 11.06 4.26
CA ARG A 138 -22.88 11.66 3.15
C ARG A 138 -23.97 12.64 3.59
N GLU A 139 -24.62 12.38 4.72
CA GLU A 139 -25.63 13.30 5.25
C GLU A 139 -24.99 14.61 5.73
N ILE A 140 -23.85 14.53 6.43
CA ILE A 140 -23.11 15.72 6.89
C ILE A 140 -22.43 16.47 5.73
N GLU A 141 -21.99 15.76 4.69
CA GLU A 141 -21.44 16.34 3.46
C GLU A 141 -22.39 17.38 2.84
N THR A 142 -23.71 17.19 2.99
CA THR A 142 -24.69 18.15 2.48
C THR A 142 -24.80 19.43 3.32
N GLU A 143 -24.22 19.45 4.53
CA GLU A 143 -24.35 20.53 5.51
C GLU A 143 -23.04 21.28 5.81
N GLN A 144 -21.85 20.66 5.69
CA GLN A 144 -20.55 21.26 6.07
C GLN A 144 -19.38 20.88 5.15
N ASP A 145 -18.43 21.82 5.01
CA ASP A 145 -17.19 21.69 4.20
C ASP A 145 -16.08 20.86 4.90
N THR A 146 -16.45 19.96 5.81
CA THR A 146 -15.57 19.11 6.66
C THR A 146 -15.32 17.72 6.07
N PHE A 147 -15.65 17.53 4.79
CA PHE A 147 -15.64 16.23 4.10
C PHE A 147 -14.26 15.54 4.11
N SER A 148 -13.18 16.30 4.03
CA SER A 148 -11.81 15.75 3.93
C SER A 148 -11.42 14.92 5.15
N ASP A 149 -11.70 15.41 6.36
CA ASP A 149 -11.20 14.79 7.59
C ASP A 149 -12.00 13.53 7.92
N MET A 150 -13.34 13.58 7.84
CA MET A 150 -14.18 12.40 8.04
C MET A 150 -13.96 11.32 6.97
N TRP A 151 -13.58 11.70 5.75
CA TRP A 151 -13.24 10.74 4.72
C TRP A 151 -11.95 9.99 5.04
N LEU A 152 -10.92 10.68 5.56
CA LEU A 152 -9.69 10.03 6.03
C LEU A 152 -9.98 9.08 7.20
N ASP A 153 -10.81 9.50 8.16
CA ASP A 153 -11.21 8.65 9.29
C ASP A 153 -11.95 7.39 8.82
N TYR A 154 -12.82 7.52 7.81
CA TYR A 154 -13.48 6.39 7.16
C TYR A 154 -12.47 5.46 6.48
N GLN A 155 -11.49 5.99 5.73
CA GLN A 155 -10.46 5.18 5.07
C GLN A 155 -9.58 4.45 6.09
N CYS A 156 -9.23 5.13 7.18
CA CYS A 156 -8.47 4.55 8.29
C CYS A 156 -9.23 3.37 8.91
N LEU A 157 -10.50 3.57 9.27
CA LEU A 157 -11.32 2.52 9.87
C LEU A 157 -11.57 1.37 8.90
N TYR A 158 -11.83 1.68 7.62
CA TYR A 158 -11.96 0.69 6.56
C TYR A 158 -10.72 -0.20 6.46
N GLY A 159 -9.53 0.39 6.37
CA GLY A 159 -8.28 -0.37 6.30
C GLY A 159 -8.05 -1.23 7.54
N ALA A 160 -8.31 -0.67 8.73
CA ALA A 160 -8.13 -1.40 9.98
C ALA A 160 -9.11 -2.59 10.11
N MET A 161 -10.37 -2.41 9.71
CA MET A 161 -11.37 -3.49 9.70
C MET A 161 -11.04 -4.58 8.67
N GLU A 162 -10.57 -4.18 7.48
CA GLU A 162 -10.14 -5.13 6.46
C GLU A 162 -8.94 -5.97 6.95
N ILE A 163 -7.94 -5.34 7.58
CA ILE A 163 -6.81 -6.04 8.21
C ILE A 163 -7.28 -6.97 9.33
N ALA A 164 -8.17 -6.51 10.22
CA ALA A 164 -8.70 -7.33 11.32
C ALA A 164 -9.39 -8.58 10.79
N CYS A 165 -10.26 -8.41 9.80
CA CYS A 165 -10.98 -9.51 9.20
C CYS A 165 -10.03 -10.51 8.53
N TYR A 166 -9.09 -10.05 7.69
CA TYR A 166 -8.15 -10.96 7.03
C TYR A 166 -7.27 -11.72 8.02
N THR A 167 -6.80 -11.05 9.06
CA THR A 167 -5.85 -11.66 9.99
C THR A 167 -6.54 -12.62 10.94
N SER A 168 -7.78 -12.33 11.37
CA SER A 168 -8.64 -13.28 12.05
C SER A 168 -8.94 -14.51 11.17
N ASP A 169 -9.37 -14.31 9.92
CA ASP A 169 -9.65 -15.41 8.99
C ASP A 169 -8.42 -16.29 8.72
N ILE A 170 -7.24 -15.68 8.57
CA ILE A 170 -5.97 -16.40 8.42
C ILE A 170 -5.62 -17.14 9.72
N SER A 171 -5.79 -16.53 10.89
CA SER A 171 -5.51 -17.18 12.17
C SER A 171 -6.36 -18.43 12.39
N GLU A 172 -7.66 -18.32 12.14
CA GLU A 172 -8.62 -19.40 12.32
C GLU A 172 -8.36 -20.57 11.36
N ASN A 173 -8.00 -20.27 10.11
CA ASN A 173 -7.93 -21.28 9.05
C ASN A 173 -6.50 -21.79 8.77
N CYS A 174 -5.49 -20.96 8.99
CA CYS A 174 -4.09 -21.25 8.70
C CYS A 174 -3.20 -21.33 9.94
N GLY A 175 -3.70 -20.84 11.09
CA GLY A 175 -2.99 -20.84 12.36
C GLY A 175 -2.20 -19.57 12.63
N LYS A 176 -1.76 -19.43 13.89
CA LYS A 176 -1.13 -18.21 14.41
C LYS A 176 0.14 -17.79 13.67
N GLU A 177 0.95 -18.74 13.20
CA GLU A 177 2.17 -18.44 12.44
C GLU A 177 1.86 -17.75 11.10
N ALA A 178 0.78 -18.16 10.42
CA ALA A 178 0.33 -17.52 9.20
C ALA A 178 -0.23 -16.10 9.45
N GLU A 179 -0.95 -15.92 10.56
CA GLU A 179 -1.42 -14.61 11.00
C GLU A 179 -0.24 -13.67 11.28
N ASP A 180 0.74 -14.14 12.04
CA ASP A 180 1.89 -13.33 12.46
C ASP A 180 2.72 -12.86 11.25
N VAL A 181 2.98 -13.73 10.27
CA VAL A 181 3.70 -13.33 9.05
C VAL A 181 2.89 -12.39 8.17
N SER A 182 1.58 -12.58 8.07
CA SER A 182 0.69 -11.66 7.34
C SER A 182 0.64 -10.29 8.00
N MET A 183 0.54 -10.23 9.34
CA MET A 183 0.60 -8.99 10.11
C MET A 183 1.94 -8.29 9.96
N GLU A 184 3.06 -9.01 10.04
CA GLU A 184 4.38 -8.42 9.84
C GLU A 184 4.50 -7.74 8.47
N ILE A 185 4.00 -8.38 7.41
CA ILE A 185 3.97 -7.80 6.05
C ILE A 185 3.09 -6.53 6.02
N LEU A 186 1.86 -6.60 6.56
CA LEU A 186 0.91 -5.48 6.56
C LEU A 186 1.41 -4.26 7.35
N ILE A 187 2.12 -4.48 8.45
CA ILE A 187 2.77 -3.43 9.23
C ILE A 187 3.91 -2.79 8.42
N ARG A 188 4.77 -3.60 7.80
CA ARG A 188 5.93 -3.10 7.06
C ARG A 188 5.60 -2.35 5.77
N VAL A 189 4.44 -2.63 5.16
CA VAL A 189 3.93 -1.84 4.02
C VAL A 189 3.24 -0.55 4.46
N GLU A 190 3.09 -0.32 5.76
CA GLU A 190 2.45 0.87 6.35
C GLU A 190 1.06 1.11 5.76
N HIS A 191 0.28 0.04 5.60
CA HIS A 191 -1.00 0.09 4.90
C HIS A 191 -1.96 1.14 5.46
N LEU A 192 -1.86 1.44 6.76
CA LEU A 192 -2.74 2.37 7.45
C LEU A 192 -2.17 3.79 7.55
N ASP A 193 -0.86 3.99 7.45
CA ASP A 193 -0.21 5.28 7.79
C ASP A 193 -0.65 6.44 6.87
N ASP A 194 -1.03 6.12 5.62
CA ASP A 194 -1.54 7.09 4.66
C ASP A 194 -2.91 7.67 5.05
N TYR A 195 -3.67 6.94 5.85
CA TYR A 195 -5.07 7.25 6.17
C TYR A 195 -5.30 7.46 7.68
N CYS A 196 -4.47 6.84 8.53
CA CYS A 196 -4.58 6.84 9.98
C CYS A 196 -3.55 7.77 10.60
N SER A 197 -3.76 9.09 10.47
CA SER A 197 -3.03 10.05 11.31
C SER A 197 -3.36 9.85 12.80
N GLU A 198 -2.53 10.36 13.72
CA GLU A 198 -2.82 10.32 15.17
C GLU A 198 -4.20 10.92 15.50
N THR A 199 -4.62 11.97 14.78
CA THR A 199 -5.95 12.57 14.90
C THR A 199 -7.05 11.63 14.37
N SER A 200 -6.81 11.01 13.21
CA SER A 200 -7.75 10.08 12.58
C SER A 200 -7.93 8.80 13.39
N HIS A 201 -6.92 8.41 14.16
CA HIS A 201 -6.97 7.28 15.06
C HIS A 201 -8.00 7.49 16.19
N GLU A 202 -7.98 8.67 16.86
CA GLU A 202 -8.96 8.99 17.90
C GLU A 202 -10.39 9.06 17.32
N SER A 203 -10.54 9.69 16.15
CA SER A 203 -11.82 9.78 15.45
C SER A 203 -12.33 8.41 14.99
N ALA A 204 -11.47 7.53 14.47
CA ALA A 204 -11.83 6.18 14.07
C ALA A 204 -12.33 5.36 15.28
N ILE A 205 -11.67 5.49 16.44
CA ILE A 205 -12.15 4.87 17.69
C ILE A 205 -13.53 5.39 18.10
N GLU A 206 -13.79 6.68 17.93
CA GLU A 206 -15.12 7.24 18.18
C GLU A 206 -16.16 6.72 17.18
N ALA A 207 -15.81 6.63 15.90
CA ALA A 207 -16.67 6.08 14.85
C ALA A 207 -17.02 4.61 15.11
N MET A 208 -16.09 3.79 15.63
CA MET A 208 -16.37 2.40 16.02
C MET A 208 -17.54 2.29 17.01
N LYS A 209 -17.67 3.25 17.95
CA LYS A 209 -18.78 3.25 18.93
C LYS A 209 -20.14 3.45 18.27
N MET A 210 -20.18 4.03 17.08
CA MET A 210 -21.41 4.22 16.31
C MET A 210 -21.83 2.98 15.51
N LEU A 211 -20.89 2.07 15.26
CA LEU A 211 -21.10 0.92 14.38
C LEU A 211 -21.78 -0.28 15.06
N ASP A 212 -21.81 -0.32 16.39
CA ASP A 212 -22.35 -1.45 17.19
C ASP A 212 -21.67 -2.77 16.81
N LEU A 213 -20.34 -2.74 16.72
CA LEU A 213 -19.50 -3.87 16.33
C LEU A 213 -19.54 -5.00 17.38
N GLU A 214 -19.29 -6.23 16.92
CA GLU A 214 -19.07 -7.35 17.84
C GLU A 214 -17.82 -7.12 18.70
N LEU A 215 -17.83 -7.61 19.95
CA LEU A 215 -16.76 -7.36 20.92
C LEU A 215 -15.39 -7.87 20.45
N GLU A 216 -15.39 -8.96 19.68
CA GLU A 216 -14.20 -9.56 19.07
C GLU A 216 -13.58 -8.60 18.05
N VAL A 217 -14.36 -8.13 17.09
CA VAL A 217 -13.96 -7.12 16.09
C VAL A 217 -13.45 -5.84 16.77
N GLU A 218 -14.14 -5.34 17.79
CA GLU A 218 -13.70 -4.15 18.53
C GLU A 218 -12.34 -4.37 19.23
N THR A 219 -12.08 -5.59 19.70
CA THR A 219 -10.82 -5.95 20.36
C THR A 219 -9.68 -6.03 19.34
N ASP A 220 -9.91 -6.65 18.19
CA ASP A 220 -8.92 -6.77 17.13
C ASP A 220 -8.55 -5.41 16.55
N LEU A 221 -9.54 -4.55 16.32
CA LEU A 221 -9.30 -3.17 15.88
C LEU A 221 -8.42 -2.40 16.86
N LYS A 222 -8.69 -2.50 18.17
CA LYS A 222 -7.84 -1.85 19.20
C LYS A 222 -6.42 -2.40 19.20
N ASN A 223 -6.23 -3.69 18.95
CA ASN A 223 -4.90 -4.30 18.88
C ASN A 223 -4.13 -3.78 17.65
N ILE A 224 -4.77 -3.73 16.49
CA ILE A 224 -4.21 -3.14 15.26
C ILE A 224 -3.80 -1.71 15.52
N PHE A 225 -4.73 -0.90 16.00
CA PHE A 225 -4.52 0.50 16.36
C PHE A 225 -3.46 0.76 17.45
N SER A 226 -3.12 -0.24 18.27
CA SER A 226 -2.01 -0.12 19.23
C SER A 226 -0.65 -0.50 18.67
N THR A 227 -0.65 -1.12 17.48
CA THR A 227 0.55 -1.60 16.79
C THR A 227 1.09 -0.56 15.81
N TYR A 228 0.21 0.30 15.29
CA TYR A 228 0.52 1.50 14.52
C TYR A 228 0.59 2.73 15.44
#